data_AF-A0A137SLF1-F1
#
_entry.id   AF-A0A137SLF1-F1
#
_cell.length_a   1.000
_cell.length_b   1.000
_cell.length_c   1.000
_cell.angle_alpha   90.00
_cell.angle_beta   90.00
_cell.angle_gamma   90.00
#
_symmetry.space_group_name_H-M   'P 1'
#
loop_
_entity.id
_entity.type
_entity.pdbx_description
1 polymer ?
#
loop_
_entity_poly.entity_id
_entity_poly.type
_entity_poly.pdbx_seq_one_letter_code
_entity_poly.pdbx_strand_id
1 'polypeptide(L)'
;MKTNDEGDVNCVGCELCAKICPCDCITVVPYEDEKGNRRPKVFDIDLSRCLYCGLCEDACPADAIKLGQEYEVASTTTEALVVHLEDLIAAPHKAEEGAGTVVPASLAKDGSGKTITQANVKGYDWWQLLKREK
;
A
#
# COMPACT_ATOMS: atom_id res chain seq x y z
N MET A 1 -5.54 -1.87 -3.02
CA MET A 1 -6.71 -2.28 -2.24
C MET A 1 -6.88 -3.77 -2.47
N LYS A 2 -7.01 -4.57 -1.41
CA LYS A 2 -7.23 -6.01 -1.57
C LYS A 2 -8.64 -6.30 -2.09
N THR A 3 -8.72 -7.21 -3.05
CA THR A 3 -9.96 -7.81 -3.55
C THR A 3 -10.04 -9.26 -3.08
N ASN A 4 -11.26 -9.81 -3.02
CA ASN A 4 -11.47 -11.23 -2.77
C ASN A 4 -11.27 -12.05 -4.07
N ASP A 5 -11.40 -13.38 -3.96
CA ASP A 5 -11.28 -14.31 -5.11
C ASP A 5 -12.35 -14.09 -6.19
N GLU A 6 -13.46 -13.41 -5.85
CA GLU A 6 -14.56 -13.07 -6.76
C GLU A 6 -14.34 -11.71 -7.46
N GLY A 7 -13.28 -10.97 -7.09
CA GLY A 7 -12.95 -9.64 -7.63
C GLY A 7 -13.61 -8.46 -6.92
N ASP A 8 -14.40 -8.70 -5.86
CA ASP A 8 -15.00 -7.65 -5.04
C ASP A 8 -13.97 -7.02 -4.09
N VAL A 9 -14.09 -5.72 -3.88
CA VAL A 9 -13.22 -4.94 -2.98
C VAL A 9 -13.46 -5.29 -1.51
N ASN A 10 -12.44 -5.70 -0.77
CA ASN A 10 -12.57 -6.11 0.64
C ASN A 10 -13.02 -4.99 1.59
N CYS A 11 -12.86 -3.72 1.19
CA CYS A 11 -13.26 -2.57 2.01
C CYS A 11 -14.78 -2.57 2.24
N VAL A 12 -15.18 -2.43 3.51
CA VAL A 12 -16.59 -2.39 3.93
C VAL A 12 -17.12 -0.97 4.17
N GLY A 13 -16.36 0.06 3.77
CA GLY A 13 -16.76 1.46 3.93
C GLY A 13 -16.96 1.90 5.39
N CYS A 14 -16.18 1.37 6.33
CA CYS A 14 -16.28 1.69 7.77
C CYS A 14 -15.67 3.03 8.18
N GLU A 15 -14.91 3.68 7.28
CA GLU A 15 -14.29 5.00 7.48
C GLU A 15 -13.23 5.09 8.61
N LEU A 16 -12.85 3.97 9.23
CA LEU A 16 -11.83 3.96 10.30
C LEU A 16 -10.47 4.47 9.83
N CYS A 17 -10.06 4.13 8.60
CA CYS A 17 -8.83 4.62 7.98
C CYS A 17 -8.82 6.15 7.83
N ALA A 18 -9.95 6.75 7.47
CA ALA A 18 -10.07 8.20 7.37
C ALA A 18 -10.01 8.86 8.75
N LYS A 19 -10.71 8.30 9.75
CA LYS A 19 -10.74 8.83 11.12
C LYS A 19 -9.40 8.75 11.85
N ILE A 20 -8.60 7.70 11.60
CA ILE A 20 -7.28 7.57 12.23
C ILE A 20 -6.20 8.40 11.53
N CYS A 21 -6.47 8.89 10.32
CA CYS A 21 -5.48 9.61 9.54
C CYS A 21 -5.09 10.93 10.22
N PRO A 22 -3.82 11.14 10.59
CA PRO A 22 -3.40 12.37 11.28
C PRO A 22 -3.41 13.61 10.36
N CYS A 23 -3.58 13.42 9.05
CA CYS A 23 -3.51 14.48 8.03
C CYS A 23 -4.82 14.68 7.28
N ASP A 24 -5.87 13.96 7.65
CA ASP A 24 -7.19 13.97 7.00
C ASP A 24 -7.10 13.83 5.46
N CYS A 25 -6.18 12.97 4.98
CA CYS A 25 -5.90 12.84 3.55
C CYS A 25 -6.74 11.78 2.83
N ILE A 26 -7.62 11.08 3.54
CA ILE A 26 -8.42 9.98 3.00
C ILE A 26 -9.90 10.39 3.00
N THR A 27 -10.54 10.31 1.84
CA THR A 27 -11.98 10.53 1.68
C THR A 27 -12.67 9.20 1.38
N VAL A 28 -13.65 8.82 2.20
CA VAL A 28 -14.43 7.59 2.00
C VAL A 28 -15.91 7.93 1.97
N VAL A 29 -16.59 7.55 0.89
CA VAL A 29 -18.06 7.64 0.78
C VAL A 29 -18.61 6.23 0.67
N PRO A 30 -19.29 5.70 1.70
CA PRO A 30 -19.87 4.37 1.64
C PRO A 30 -21.15 4.35 0.78
N TYR A 31 -21.42 3.21 0.17
CA TYR A 31 -22.73 2.87 -0.41
C TYR A 31 -23.10 1.43 -0.04
N GLU A 32 -24.38 1.10 -0.25
CA GLU A 32 -24.91 -0.25 -0.10
C GLU A 32 -25.20 -0.83 -1.48
N ASP A 33 -24.69 -2.03 -1.76
CA ASP A 33 -24.94 -2.73 -3.02
C ASP A 33 -26.32 -3.42 -3.04
N GLU A 34 -26.70 -3.98 -4.19
CA GLU A 34 -27.99 -4.69 -4.34
C GLU A 34 -28.10 -5.95 -3.46
N LYS A 35 -26.98 -6.46 -2.94
CA LYS A 35 -26.89 -7.62 -2.04
C LYS A 35 -26.92 -7.21 -0.57
N GLY A 36 -27.03 -5.91 -0.26
CA GLY A 36 -27.03 -5.37 1.10
C GLY A 36 -25.63 -5.26 1.73
N ASN A 37 -24.55 -5.46 0.96
CA ASN A 37 -23.20 -5.27 1.46
C ASN A 37 -22.81 -3.80 1.40
N ARG A 38 -22.17 -3.31 2.46
CA ARG A 38 -21.54 -1.98 2.45
C ARG A 38 -20.20 -2.03 1.75
N ARG A 39 -19.97 -1.11 0.81
CA ARG A 39 -18.74 -0.96 0.03
C ARG A 39 -18.40 0.54 -0.12
N PRO A 40 -17.14 0.92 -0.41
CA PRO A 40 -16.81 2.30 -0.74
C PRO A 40 -17.26 2.63 -2.17
N LYS A 41 -18.01 3.71 -2.34
CA LYS A 41 -18.32 4.32 -3.65
C LYS A 41 -17.19 5.25 -4.09
N VAL A 42 -16.65 5.98 -3.12
CA VAL A 42 -15.48 6.84 -3.28
C VAL A 42 -14.47 6.41 -2.24
N PHE A 43 -13.23 6.24 -2.66
CA PHE A 43 -12.10 6.05 -1.77
C PHE A 43 -10.90 6.77 -2.39
N ASP A 44 -10.70 8.01 -1.97
CA ASP A 44 -9.63 8.85 -2.49
C ASP A 44 -8.55 9.06 -1.42
N ILE A 45 -7.29 9.03 -1.83
CA ILE A 45 -6.15 9.37 -0.98
C ILE A 45 -5.34 10.47 -1.64
N ASP A 46 -5.19 11.59 -0.94
CA ASP A 46 -4.30 12.68 -1.34
C ASP A 46 -2.86 12.40 -0.88
N LEU A 47 -2.02 11.96 -1.82
CA LEU A 47 -0.62 11.63 -1.55
C LEU A 47 0.22 12.88 -1.23
N SER A 48 -0.20 14.07 -1.65
CA SER A 48 0.53 15.31 -1.33
C SER A 48 0.46 15.65 0.16
N ARG A 49 -0.55 15.13 0.87
CA ARG A 49 -0.76 15.31 2.31
C ARG A 49 -0.44 14.07 3.14
N CYS A 50 -0.30 12.91 2.50
CA CYS A 50 -0.07 11.64 3.20
C CYS A 50 1.35 11.58 3.81
N LEU A 51 1.44 11.17 5.08
CA LEU A 51 2.73 10.94 5.76
C LEU A 51 3.29 9.52 5.58
N TYR A 52 2.57 8.65 4.85
CA TYR A 52 2.92 7.24 4.67
C TYR A 52 3.16 6.50 6.01
N CYS A 53 2.43 6.89 7.07
CA CYS A 53 2.65 6.40 8.43
C CYS A 53 2.16 4.97 8.69
N GLY A 54 1.33 4.40 7.80
CA GLY A 54 0.79 3.04 7.94
C GLY A 54 -0.40 2.88 8.90
N LEU A 55 -0.82 3.93 9.62
CA LEU A 55 -1.94 3.85 10.57
C LEU A 55 -3.27 3.41 9.92
N CYS A 56 -3.48 3.75 8.65
CA CYS A 56 -4.67 3.33 7.90
C CYS A 56 -4.69 1.81 7.63
N GLU A 57 -3.52 1.19 7.45
CA GLU A 57 -3.37 -0.27 7.31
C GLU A 57 -3.67 -0.96 8.65
N ASP A 58 -3.11 -0.46 9.75
CA ASP A 58 -3.32 -1.03 11.09
C ASP A 58 -4.76 -0.88 11.59
N ALA A 59 -5.43 0.22 11.25
CA ALA A 59 -6.80 0.47 11.66
C ALA A 59 -7.84 -0.29 10.82
N CYS A 60 -7.46 -0.93 9.71
CA CYS A 60 -8.42 -1.55 8.80
C CYS A 60 -8.87 -2.93 9.33
N PRO A 61 -10.13 -3.10 9.76
CA PRO A 61 -10.60 -4.37 10.31
C PRO A 61 -10.78 -5.47 9.25
N ALA A 62 -10.89 -5.07 7.97
CA ALA A 62 -11.10 -5.97 6.83
C ALA A 62 -9.81 -6.23 6.03
N ASP A 63 -8.65 -5.77 6.52
CA ASP A 63 -7.36 -5.88 5.83
C ASP A 63 -7.36 -5.30 4.39
N ALA A 64 -8.26 -4.37 4.08
CA ALA A 64 -8.53 -3.94 2.71
C ALA A 64 -7.49 -2.95 2.15
N ILE A 65 -7.00 -2.03 2.98
CA ILE A 65 -5.98 -1.03 2.61
C ILE A 65 -4.62 -1.46 3.16
N LYS A 66 -3.60 -1.33 2.31
CA LYS A 66 -2.21 -1.66 2.62
C LYS A 66 -1.29 -0.56 2.13
N LEU A 67 -0.25 -0.27 2.91
CA LEU A 67 0.85 0.54 2.45
C LEU A 67 1.78 -0.35 1.60
N GLY A 68 1.77 -0.11 0.29
CA GLY A 68 2.61 -0.83 -0.67
C GLY A 68 4.08 -0.40 -0.61
N GLN A 69 4.89 -0.98 -1.49
CA GLN A 69 6.32 -0.64 -1.63
C GLN A 69 6.60 0.35 -2.76
N GLU A 70 5.55 0.78 -3.47
CA GLU A 70 5.64 1.77 -4.53
C GLU A 70 6.01 3.14 -3.93
N TYR A 71 7.17 3.67 -4.33
CA TYR A 71 7.67 4.97 -3.88
C TYR A 71 7.88 5.97 -5.03
N GLU A 72 7.82 5.52 -6.29
CA GLU A 72 8.10 6.32 -7.49
C GLU A 72 6.84 7.06 -7.99
N VAL A 73 6.16 7.77 -7.08
CA VAL A 73 4.89 8.47 -7.35
C VAL A 73 5.05 9.96 -7.65
N ALA A 74 6.27 10.39 -8.02
CA ALA A 74 6.55 11.79 -8.30
C ALA A 74 5.76 12.28 -9.51
N SER A 75 5.09 13.43 -9.35
CA SER A 75 4.30 14.07 -10.40
C SER A 75 4.54 15.58 -10.44
N THR A 76 4.17 16.20 -11.56
CA THR A 76 4.29 17.65 -11.80
C THR A 76 3.01 18.43 -11.48
N THR A 77 1.89 17.74 -11.26
CA THR A 77 0.60 18.34 -10.91
C THR A 77 0.04 17.73 -9.63
N THR A 78 -0.71 18.53 -8.86
CA THR A 78 -1.31 18.10 -7.59
C THR A 78 -2.45 17.11 -7.80
N GLU A 79 -3.20 17.25 -8.89
CA GLU A 79 -4.34 16.38 -9.21
C GLU A 79 -3.89 14.94 -9.45
N ALA A 80 -2.70 14.77 -10.05
CA ALA A 80 -2.11 13.45 -10.28
C ALA A 80 -1.59 12.77 -8.99
N LEU A 81 -1.60 13.47 -7.84
CA LEU A 81 -1.27 12.92 -6.53
C LEU A 81 -2.51 12.48 -5.76
N VAL A 82 -3.71 12.63 -6.33
CA VAL A 82 -4.93 12.05 -5.76
C VAL A 82 -5.12 10.67 -6.37
N VAL A 83 -5.03 9.64 -5.52
CA VAL A 83 -5.23 8.25 -5.93
C VAL A 83 -6.68 7.89 -5.69
N HIS A 84 -7.37 7.43 -6.73
CA HIS A 84 -8.77 7.06 -6.66
C HIS A 84 -8.97 5.57 -6.35
N LEU A 85 -10.20 5.17 -6.08
CA LEU A 85 -10.54 3.79 -5.73
C LEU A 85 -10.07 2.80 -6.81
N GLU A 86 -10.27 3.13 -8.08
CA GLU A 86 -9.87 2.32 -9.22
C GLU A 86 -8.34 2.15 -9.28
N ASP A 87 -7.58 3.21 -9.05
CA ASP A 87 -6.12 3.17 -9.00
C ASP A 87 -5.65 2.30 -7.83
N LEU A 88 -6.30 2.41 -6.67
CA LEU A 88 -5.99 1.57 -5.52
C LEU A 88 -6.26 0.09 -5.82
N ILE A 89 -7.32 -0.24 -6.54
CA ILE A 89 -7.63 -1.64 -6.92
C ILE A 89 -6.60 -2.16 -7.93
N ALA A 90 -6.21 -1.33 -8.90
CA ALA A 90 -5.23 -1.68 -9.92
C ALA A 90 -3.79 -1.74 -9.38
N ALA A 91 -3.51 -1.06 -8.27
CA ALA A 91 -2.18 -1.02 -7.66
C ALA A 91 -1.71 -2.43 -7.28
N PRO A 92 -0.41 -2.74 -7.48
CA PRO A 92 0.14 -4.04 -7.12
C PRO A 92 -0.07 -4.29 -5.63
N HIS A 93 -0.46 -5.53 -5.30
CA HIS A 93 -0.59 -5.92 -3.91
C HIS A 93 0.78 -5.88 -3.22
N LYS A 94 0.76 -5.53 -1.93
CA LYS A 94 1.93 -5.63 -1.06
C LYS A 94 2.42 -7.08 -1.12
N ALA A 95 3.66 -7.29 -1.55
CA ALA A 95 4.23 -8.63 -1.66
C ALA A 95 4.18 -9.32 -0.29
N GLU A 96 3.58 -10.52 -0.22
CA GLU A 96 3.45 -11.30 1.02
C GLU A 96 4.70 -12.14 1.30
N GLU A 97 5.50 -12.39 0.27
CA GLU A 97 6.79 -13.08 0.35
C GLU A 97 7.86 -12.24 -0.37
N GLY A 98 9.06 -12.13 0.22
CA GLY A 98 10.19 -11.40 -0.39
C GLY A 98 10.13 -9.87 -0.28
N ALA A 99 9.05 -9.31 0.27
CA ALA A 99 8.95 -7.87 0.59
C ALA A 99 9.88 -7.51 1.74
N GLY A 100 11.14 -7.20 1.42
CA GLY A 100 12.14 -6.75 2.40
C GLY A 100 13.22 -7.76 2.72
N THR A 101 13.40 -8.80 1.90
CA THR A 101 14.61 -9.62 1.94
C THR A 101 15.79 -8.74 1.53
N VAL A 102 16.50 -8.18 2.52
CA VAL A 102 17.72 -7.43 2.26
C VAL A 102 18.80 -8.43 1.88
N VAL A 103 19.22 -8.36 0.63
CA VAL A 103 20.37 -9.11 0.12
C VAL A 103 21.58 -8.17 0.03
N PRO A 104 22.80 -8.65 0.29
CA PRO A 104 24.00 -7.86 0.04
C PRO A 104 24.05 -7.42 -1.42
N ALA A 105 24.13 -6.11 -1.61
CA ALA A 105 24.40 -5.49 -2.89
C ALA A 105 25.90 -5.60 -3.21
N SER A 106 26.25 -5.82 -4.48
CA SER A 106 27.63 -5.73 -4.97
C SER A 106 27.71 -4.83 -6.20
N LEU A 107 28.82 -4.11 -6.35
CA LEU A 107 29.02 -3.28 -7.54
C LEU A 107 29.33 -4.17 -8.75
N ALA A 108 28.62 -3.95 -9.85
CA ALA A 108 28.91 -4.62 -11.10
C ALA A 108 30.34 -4.30 -11.55
N LYS A 109 31.14 -5.34 -11.81
CA LYS A 109 32.56 -5.21 -12.22
C LYS A 109 32.73 -4.86 -13.70
N ASP A 110 31.63 -4.60 -14.41
CA ASP A 110 31.59 -4.24 -15.83
C ASP A 110 31.83 -2.73 -16.07
N GLY A 111 32.05 -1.95 -15.01
CA GLY A 111 32.26 -0.50 -15.10
C GLY A 111 30.98 0.30 -15.31
N SER A 112 29.81 -0.35 -15.31
CA SER A 112 28.50 0.31 -15.49
C SER A 112 28.06 1.17 -14.30
N GLY A 113 28.75 1.04 -13.15
CA GLY A 113 28.40 1.72 -11.91
C GLY A 113 27.08 1.22 -11.28
N LYS A 114 26.51 0.12 -11.79
CA LYS A 114 25.24 -0.42 -11.31
C LYS A 114 25.44 -1.35 -10.14
N THR A 115 24.57 -1.23 -9.15
CA THR A 115 24.48 -2.18 -8.05
C THR A 115 23.72 -3.42 -8.53
N ILE A 116 24.31 -4.61 -8.36
CA ILE A 116 23.68 -5.89 -8.63
C ILE A 116 23.41 -6.65 -7.32
N THR A 117 22.28 -7.33 -7.25
CA THR A 117 21.93 -8.23 -6.15
C THR A 117 22.79 -9.49 -6.22
N GLN A 118 23.37 -9.92 -5.11
CA GLN A 118 24.07 -11.21 -5.07
C GLN A 118 23.05 -12.36 -5.20
N ALA A 119 23.20 -13.19 -6.24
CA ALA A 119 22.39 -14.39 -6.43
C ALA A 119 22.70 -15.42 -5.33
N ASN A 120 21.67 -16.16 -4.90
CA ASN A 120 21.75 -17.26 -3.92
C ASN A 120 22.23 -16.88 -2.50
N VAL A 121 22.10 -15.61 -2.11
CA VAL A 121 22.32 -15.21 -0.72
C VAL A 121 20.99 -15.26 0.02
N LYS A 122 20.94 -16.00 1.14
CA LYS A 122 19.80 -15.98 2.07
C LYS A 122 19.74 -14.58 2.70
N GLY A 123 18.93 -13.69 2.11
CA GLY A 123 18.68 -12.39 2.71
C GLY A 123 17.83 -12.52 3.96
N TYR A 124 17.69 -11.43 4.69
CA TYR A 124 16.86 -11.38 5.90
C TYR A 124 15.65 -10.48 5.64
N ASP A 125 14.50 -10.90 6.14
CA ASP A 125 13.27 -10.10 6.10
C ASP A 125 13.40 -8.94 7.11
N TRP A 126 13.72 -7.76 6.58
CA TRP A 126 13.85 -6.54 7.36
C TRP A 126 12.55 -6.13 8.07
N TRP A 127 11.38 -6.47 7.51
CA TRP A 127 10.10 -6.12 8.10
C TRP A 127 9.78 -6.91 9.37
N GLN A 128 10.22 -8.17 9.45
CA GLN A 128 10.16 -8.97 10.69
C GLN A 128 11.00 -8.34 11.81
N LEU A 129 12.12 -7.68 11.49
CA LEU A 129 12.98 -7.02 12.49
C LEU A 129 12.39 -5.68 12.99
N LEU A 130 11.68 -4.95 12.14
CA LEU A 130 10.98 -3.72 12.52
C LEU A 130 9.72 -3.99 13.34
N LYS A 131 8.95 -5.03 12.97
CA LYS A 131 7.86 -5.55 13.81
C LYS A 131 8.45 -6.42 14.92
N ARG A 132 9.18 -5.80 15.87
CA ARG A 132 9.53 -6.49 17.14
C ARG A 132 8.24 -7.06 17.72
N GLU A 133 8.13 -8.37 17.74
CA GLU A 133 7.07 -9.08 18.45
C GLU A 133 7.02 -8.55 19.88
N LYS A 134 5.81 -8.15 20.30
CA LYS A 134 5.50 -7.92 21.71
C LYS A 134 5.34 -9.25 22.42
#